data_AF-A0AA35X9K0-F1
#
_entry.id   AF-A0AA35X9K0-F1
#
_cell.length_a   1.000
_cell.length_b   1.000
_cell.length_c   1.000
_cell.angle_alpha   90.00
_cell.angle_beta   90.00
_cell.angle_gamma   90.00
#
_symmetry.space_group_name_H-M   'P 1'
#
loop_
_entity.id
_entity.type
_entity.pdbx_description
1 polymer ?
#
loop_
_entity_poly.entity_id
_entity_poly.type
_entity_poly.pdbx_seq_one_letter_code
_entity_poly.pdbx_strand_id
1 'polypeptide(L)' 'ILLTEDQLTLTESLGEGAFGRVYKGSMRCGDDAPIEVAVKTLKGVIIANHR' A
#
# COMPACT_ATOMS: atom_id res chain seq x y z
N ILE A 1 -5.49 4.71 -10.59
CA ILE A 1 -6.44 4.61 -9.46
C ILE A 1 -5.85 5.48 -8.36
N LEU A 2 -6.51 6.59 -8.01
CA LEU A 2 -6.16 7.35 -6.80
C LEU A 2 -6.93 6.70 -5.66
N LEU A 3 -6.20 6.21 -4.67
CA LEU A 3 -6.78 5.75 -3.40
C LEU A 3 -6.63 6.89 -2.39
N THR A 4 -7.65 7.12 -1.57
CA THR A 4 -7.54 7.97 -0.39
C THR A 4 -6.89 7.17 0.76
N GLU A 5 -6.27 7.86 1.73
CA GLU A 5 -5.49 7.20 2.79
C GLU A 5 -6.32 6.22 3.65
N ASP A 6 -7.63 6.44 3.75
CA ASP A 6 -8.57 5.61 4.49
C ASP A 6 -9.06 4.36 3.73
N GLN A 7 -8.70 4.24 2.44
CA GLN A 7 -9.15 3.14 1.59
C GLN A 7 -8.21 1.93 1.60
N LEU A 8 -7.06 2.00 2.27
CA LEU A 8 -6.05 0.94 2.27
C LEU A 8 -5.49 0.67 3.67
N THR A 9 -5.69 -0.55 4.16
CA THR A 9 -5.07 -1.04 5.40
C THR A 9 -4.00 -2.07 5.05
N LEU A 10 -2.77 -1.86 5.50
CA LEU A 10 -1.69 -2.84 5.39
C LEU A 10 -1.67 -3.75 6.63
N THR A 11 -1.50 -5.05 6.42
CA THR A 11 -1.47 -6.05 7.51
C THR A 11 -0.06 -6.66 7.64
N GLU A 12 0.16 -7.89 7.20
CA GLU A 12 1.43 -8.59 7.32
C GLU A 12 2.36 -8.36 6.12
N SER A 13 3.67 -8.43 6.36
CA SER A 13 4.67 -8.49 5.28
C SER A 13 4.61 -9.87 4.62
N LEU A 14 4.40 -9.89 3.30
CA LEU A 14 4.42 -11.11 2.49
C LEU A 14 5.83 -11.46 1.99
N GLY A 15 6.70 -10.46 1.84
CA GLY A 15 8.06 -10.68 1.37
C GLY A 15 8.68 -9.43 0.77
N GLU A 16 9.69 -9.61 -0.09
CA GLU A 16 10.43 -8.52 -0.71
C GLU A 16 10.60 -8.79 -2.21
N GLY A 17 10.24 -7.80 -3.03
CA GLY A 17 10.44 -7.81 -4.47
C GLY A 17 11.53 -6.84 -4.91
N ALA A 18 11.81 -6.80 -6.22
CA ALA A 18 12.85 -5.95 -6.80
C ALA A 18 12.72 -4.47 -6.43
N PHE A 19 11.49 -3.98 -6.25
CA PHE A 19 11.20 -2.57 -5.96
C PHE A 19 11.07 -2.26 -4.46
N GLY A 20 10.84 -3.25 -3.60
CA GLY A 20 10.50 -3.00 -2.20
C GLY A 20 9.75 -4.14 -1.51
N ARG A 21 9.40 -3.89 -0.25
CA ARG A 21 8.64 -4.84 0.57
C ARG A 21 7.22 -4.98 0.02
N VAL A 22 6.68 -6.18 0.11
CA VAL A 22 5.32 -6.49 -0.29
C VAL A 22 4.52 -6.80 0.96
N TYR A 23 3.37 -6.14 1.11
CA TYR A 23 2.45 -6.37 2.22
C TYR A 23 1.13 -6.95 1.73
N LYS A 24 0.49 -7.74 2.57
CA LYS A 24 -0.94 -8.01 2.42
C LYS A 24 -1.68 -6.75 2.85
N GLY A 25 -2.80 -6.47 2.19
CA GLY A 25 -3.67 -5.38 2.60
C GLY A 25 -5.13 -5.67 2.29
N SER A 26 -5.98 -4.84 2.86
CA SER A 26 -7.41 -4.78 2.58
C SER A 26 -7.72 -3.42 1.97
N MET A 27 -8.36 -3.42 0.81
CA MET A 27 -8.71 -2.21 0.08
C MET A 27 -10.23 -2.06 0.02
N ARG A 28 -10.74 -0.89 0.39
CA ARG A 28 -12.15 -0.52 0.21
C ARG A 28 -12.28 0.43 -0.98
N CYS A 29 -13.16 0.12 -1.92
CA CYS A 29 -13.50 1.01 -3.02
C CYS A 29 -14.97 1.40 -2.89
N GLY A 30 -15.24 2.67 -2.57
CA GLY A 30 -16.61 3.13 -2.32
C GLY A 30 -17.28 2.37 -1.16
N ASP A 31 -18.53 1.95 -1.38
CA ASP A 31 -19.36 1.24 -0.40
C ASP A 31 -19.26 -0.29 -0.49
N ASP A 32 -18.41 -0.81 -1.38
CA ASP A 32 -18.24 -2.25 -1.56
C ASP A 32 -17.53 -2.91 -0.37
N ALA A 33 -17.73 -4.23 -0.26
CA ALA A 33 -16.99 -5.04 0.70
C ALA A 33 -15.47 -4.91 0.46
N PRO A 34 -14.64 -4.86 1.52
CA PRO A 34 -13.20 -4.79 1.35
C PRO A 34 -12.66 -6.01 0.61
N ILE A 35 -11.71 -5.78 -0.30
CA ILE A 35 -11.03 -6.84 -1.05
C ILE A 35 -9.59 -7.01 -0.59
N GLU A 36 -9.10 -8.24 -0.58
CA GLU A 36 -7.69 -8.53 -0.27
C GLU A 36 -6.79 -8.18 -1.45
N VAL A 37 -5.67 -7.49 -1.16
CA VAL A 37 -4.71 -7.02 -2.15
C VAL A 37 -3.28 -7.27 -1.68
N ALA A 38 -2.33 -7.26 -2.62
CA ALA A 38 -0.90 -7.18 -2.33
C ALA A 38 -0.38 -5.79 -2.68
N VAL A 39 0.31 -5.15 -1.74
CA VAL A 39 0.84 -3.78 -1.88
C VAL A 39 2.35 -3.84 -1.99
N LYS A 40 2.90 -3.44 -3.15
CA LYS A 40 4.34 -3.31 -3.35
C LYS A 40 4.79 -1.89 -2.98
N THR A 41 5.75 -1.79 -2.08
CA THR A 41 6.38 -0.50 -1.75
C THR A 41 7.55 -0.21 -2.69
N LEU A 42 7.94 1.06 -2.77
CA LEU A 42 9.13 1.51 -3.49
C LEU A 42 10.21 1.89 -2.48
N LYS A 43 11.39 1.28 -2.58
CA LYS A 43 12.56 1.62 -1.75
C LYS A 43 13.08 3.01 -2.12
N GLY A 44 13.57 3.75 -1.13
CA GLY A 44 14.38 4.95 -1.38
C GLY A 44 13.59 6.21 -1.73
N VAL A 45 12.28 6.26 -1.50
CA VAL A 45 11.56 7.54 -1.47
C VAL A 45 11.97 8.27 -0.19
N ILE A 46 13.12 8.95 -0.24
CA ILE A 46 13.41 10.05 0.70
C ILE A 46 12.42 11.14 0.31
N ILE A 47 11.37 11.36 1.11
CA ILE A 47 10.60 12.60 1.01
C ILE A 47 11.55 13.69 1.50
N ALA A 48 12.26 14.32 0.57
CA ALA A 48 12.96 15.55 0.85
C ALA A 48 11.87 16.58 1.19
N ASN A 49 11.67 16.83 2.49
CA ASN A 49 10.86 17.95 2.94
C ASN A 49 11.48 19.22 2.37
N HIS A 50 10.94 19.74 1.27
CA HIS A 50 11.16 21.11 0.86
C HIS A 50 10.46 21.99 1.91
N ARG A 51 11.27 22.53 2.81
CA ARG A 51 10.90 23.67 3.67
C ARG A 51 10.56 24.88 2.83
#